data_AF-A0A7X1P048-F1
#
_entry.id   AF-A0A7X1P048-F1
#
_cell.length_a   1.000
_cell.length_b   1.000
_cell.length_c   1.000
_cell.angle_alpha   90.00
_cell.angle_beta   90.00
_cell.angle_gamma   90.00
#
_symmetry.space_group_name_H-M   'P 1'
#
loop_
_entity.id
_entity.type
_entity.pdbx_description
1 polymer ?
#
loop_
_entity_poly.entity_id
_entity_poly.type
_entity_poly.pdbx_seq_one_letter_code
_entity_poly.pdbx_strand_id
1 'polypeptide(L)'
;MNEMEELERQIPSALAAGATPREVLEIILQSTVYIGYVKAGRGAKLCVRVLERLGRLDELTGTQLPLDGRMPQRSLETERAKWTAAKSADEAAWRERMIEAYGWKGVSTRIRTQNHQSNDGINTYDRLDPHYLHLWYDFIYGEMYPRSIIDDRTRLLMMVGICLALNEPVQLENHIRGAMLLGATPREVLEVIVHSTAYCGMPTTVQTVRVLERVAREEDRLAELGGESR
;
A
#
# COMPACT_ATOMS: atom_id res chain seq x y z
N MET A 1 2.50 27.21 -7.44
CA MET A 1 1.36 26.32 -7.14
C MET A 1 1.77 25.43 -5.99
N ASN A 2 1.05 25.47 -4.88
CA ASN A 2 1.35 24.68 -3.69
C ASN A 2 0.83 23.24 -3.88
N GLU A 3 1.51 22.24 -3.31
CA GLU A 3 1.10 20.82 -3.30
C GLU A 3 -0.36 20.64 -2.84
N MET A 4 -0.81 21.44 -1.88
CA MET A 4 -2.20 21.39 -1.39
C MET A 4 -3.20 21.92 -2.42
N GLU A 5 -2.83 22.89 -3.25
CA GLU A 5 -3.69 23.39 -4.34
C GLU A 5 -3.82 22.34 -5.45
N GLU A 6 -2.75 21.57 -5.69
CA GLU A 6 -2.77 20.44 -6.62
C GLU A 6 -3.68 19.32 -6.11
N LEU A 7 -3.53 18.90 -4.85
CA LEU A 7 -4.44 17.93 -4.24
C LEU A 7 -5.91 18.37 -4.29
N GLU A 8 -6.18 19.65 -4.07
CA GLU A 8 -7.53 20.23 -4.14
C GLU A 8 -8.17 20.07 -5.52
N ARG A 9 -7.37 20.18 -6.59
CA ARG A 9 -7.82 19.94 -7.97
C ARG A 9 -7.93 18.47 -8.34
N GLN A 10 -7.08 17.62 -7.76
CA GLN A 10 -7.09 16.19 -8.05
C GLN A 10 -8.32 15.48 -7.46
N ILE A 11 -8.84 15.94 -6.33
CA ILE A 11 -10.01 15.31 -5.69
C ILE A 11 -11.24 15.30 -6.65
N PRO A 12 -11.71 16.43 -7.21
CA PRO A 12 -12.81 16.40 -8.18
C PRO A 12 -12.50 15.56 -9.43
N SER A 13 -11.26 15.60 -9.92
CA SER A 13 -10.84 14.81 -11.08
C SER A 13 -10.92 13.30 -10.81
N ALA A 14 -10.50 12.84 -9.63
CA ALA A 14 -10.62 11.45 -9.22
C ALA A 14 -12.10 11.02 -9.13
N LEU A 15 -12.96 11.88 -8.56
CA LEU A 15 -14.40 11.63 -8.49
C LEU A 15 -15.04 11.55 -9.88
N ALA A 16 -14.64 12.43 -10.81
CA ALA A 16 -15.11 12.42 -12.19
C ALA A 16 -14.62 11.18 -12.97
N ALA A 17 -13.46 10.64 -12.60
CA ALA A 17 -12.93 9.38 -13.13
C ALA A 17 -13.58 8.12 -12.53
N GLY A 18 -14.55 8.29 -11.62
CA GLY A 18 -15.34 7.19 -11.05
C GLY A 18 -14.92 6.77 -9.63
N ALA A 19 -13.90 7.39 -9.04
CA ALA A 19 -13.59 7.14 -7.63
C ALA A 19 -14.72 7.66 -6.73
N THR A 20 -15.00 6.93 -5.66
CA THR A 20 -15.93 7.37 -4.62
C THR A 20 -15.24 8.33 -3.65
N PRO A 21 -16.00 9.22 -2.97
CA PRO A 21 -15.46 10.02 -1.87
C PRO A 21 -14.72 9.19 -0.80
N ARG A 22 -15.17 7.94 -0.59
CA ARG A 22 -14.57 6.99 0.35
C ARG A 22 -13.20 6.50 -0.10
N GLU A 23 -13.05 6.12 -1.36
CA GLU A 23 -11.75 5.69 -1.91
C GLU A 23 -10.74 6.84 -1.90
N VAL A 24 -11.17 8.05 -2.26
CA VAL A 24 -10.31 9.24 -2.23
C VAL A 24 -9.81 9.51 -0.80
N LEU A 25 -10.71 9.48 0.20
CA LEU A 25 -10.32 9.66 1.59
C LEU A 25 -9.42 8.50 2.08
N GLU A 26 -9.73 7.27 1.69
CA GLU A 26 -8.95 6.09 2.06
C GLU A 26 -7.51 6.18 1.55
N ILE A 27 -7.30 6.56 0.29
CA ILE A 27 -5.97 6.78 -0.29
C ILE A 27 -5.16 7.78 0.56
N ILE A 28 -5.79 8.89 0.94
CA ILE A 28 -5.15 9.91 1.79
C ILE A 28 -4.81 9.33 3.17
N LEU A 29 -5.71 8.57 3.80
CA LEU A 29 -5.48 7.99 5.12
C LEU A 29 -4.40 6.89 5.10
N GLN A 30 -4.42 6.02 4.09
CA GLN A 30 -3.42 4.96 3.91
C GLN A 30 -2.01 5.54 3.77
N SER A 31 -1.87 6.72 3.16
CA SER A 31 -0.57 7.41 3.05
C SER A 31 0.08 7.71 4.40
N THR A 32 -0.67 7.75 5.50
CA THR A 32 -0.18 7.99 6.88
C THR A 32 0.99 7.08 7.25
N VAL A 33 1.00 5.84 6.75
CA VAL A 33 2.06 4.84 7.01
C VAL A 33 3.43 5.33 6.51
N TYR A 34 3.46 6.20 5.50
CA TYR A 34 4.68 6.70 4.88
C TYR A 34 4.92 8.19 5.13
N ILE A 35 3.88 9.01 5.04
CA ILE A 35 4.02 10.48 5.14
C ILE A 35 3.74 11.02 6.54
N GLY A 36 3.29 10.16 7.46
CA GLY A 36 2.93 10.50 8.83
C GLY A 36 1.61 11.27 8.96
N TYR A 37 1.06 11.26 10.18
CA TYR A 37 -0.24 11.84 10.50
C TYR A 37 -0.35 13.33 10.15
N VAL A 38 0.71 14.11 10.36
CA VAL A 38 0.65 15.57 10.17
C VAL A 38 0.35 15.93 8.71
N LYS A 39 0.96 15.22 7.75
CA LYS A 39 0.73 15.46 6.32
C LYS A 39 -0.60 14.86 5.87
N ALA A 40 -0.85 13.59 6.19
CA ALA A 40 -2.10 12.91 5.84
C ALA A 40 -3.34 13.63 6.42
N GLY A 41 -3.26 14.12 7.65
CA GLY A 41 -4.32 14.88 8.31
C GLY A 41 -4.63 16.22 7.64
N ARG A 42 -3.65 16.89 7.03
CA ARG A 42 -3.90 18.10 6.21
C ARG A 42 -4.64 17.75 4.93
N GLY A 43 -4.23 16.66 4.26
CA GLY A 43 -4.92 16.11 3.09
C GLY A 43 -6.36 15.73 3.40
N ALA A 44 -6.60 15.03 4.50
CA ALA A 44 -7.94 14.59 4.90
C ALA A 44 -8.86 15.79 5.18
N LYS A 45 -8.37 16.81 5.90
CA LYS A 45 -9.12 18.05 6.14
C LYS A 45 -9.44 18.79 4.83
N LEU A 46 -8.52 18.78 3.86
CA LEU A 46 -8.78 19.36 2.54
C LEU A 46 -9.85 18.56 1.78
N CYS A 47 -9.76 17.23 1.80
CA CYS A 47 -10.74 16.33 1.18
C CYS A 47 -12.15 16.60 1.71
N VAL A 48 -12.32 16.69 3.03
CA VAL A 48 -13.60 17.04 3.66
C VAL A 48 -14.14 18.37 3.14
N ARG A 49 -13.33 19.44 3.12
CA ARG A 49 -13.76 20.76 2.60
C ARG A 49 -14.14 20.71 1.12
N VAL A 50 -13.42 19.94 0.31
CA VAL A 50 -13.76 19.78 -1.11
C VAL A 50 -15.11 19.08 -1.24
N LEU A 51 -15.33 17.98 -0.51
CA LEU A 51 -16.57 17.22 -0.55
C LEU A 51 -17.77 18.01 0.00
N GLU A 52 -17.57 18.84 1.03
CA GLU A 52 -18.58 19.79 1.52
C GLU A 52 -19.03 20.74 0.42
N ARG A 53 -18.08 21.38 -0.30
CA ARG A 53 -18.41 22.30 -1.40
C ARG A 53 -19.10 21.59 -2.58
N LEU A 54 -18.79 20.32 -2.79
CA LEU A 54 -19.44 19.49 -3.81
C LEU A 54 -20.79 18.94 -3.36
N GLY A 55 -21.19 19.13 -2.10
CA GLY A 55 -22.44 18.57 -1.55
C GLY A 55 -22.42 17.05 -1.41
N ARG A 56 -21.23 16.44 -1.29
CA ARG A 56 -21.02 14.97 -1.24
C ARG A 56 -20.44 14.49 0.10
N LEU A 57 -20.51 15.31 1.14
CA LEU A 57 -19.96 14.96 2.46
C LEU A 57 -20.74 13.81 3.13
N ASP A 58 -22.04 13.74 2.88
CA ASP A 58 -22.95 12.71 3.38
C ASP A 58 -22.56 11.29 2.92
N GLU A 59 -21.88 11.17 1.79
CA GLU A 59 -21.31 9.90 1.30
C GLU A 59 -20.21 9.35 2.22
N LEU A 60 -19.65 10.19 3.11
CA LEU A 60 -18.71 9.79 4.15
C LEU A 60 -19.37 9.34 5.47
N THR A 61 -20.71 9.39 5.60
CA THR A 61 -21.39 9.22 6.90
C THR A 61 -21.28 7.82 7.53
N GLY A 62 -21.18 7.82 8.87
CA GLY A 62 -21.96 6.95 9.75
C GLY A 62 -21.19 6.09 10.76
N THR A 63 -20.28 5.24 10.27
CA THR A 63 -19.52 4.27 11.08
C THR A 63 -18.26 3.87 10.29
N GLN A 64 -17.11 3.93 10.95
CA GLN A 64 -15.76 4.02 10.39
C GLN A 64 -15.37 2.87 9.45
N LEU A 65 -15.32 3.11 8.14
CA LEU A 65 -14.34 2.54 7.18
C LEU A 65 -13.53 1.31 7.71
N PRO A 66 -14.13 0.09 7.81
CA PRO A 66 -15.41 -0.39 7.24
C PRO A 66 -16.67 -0.30 8.15
N LEU A 67 -17.84 -0.19 7.50
CA LEU A 67 -19.12 0.40 7.96
C LEU A 67 -19.85 -0.18 9.18
N ASP A 68 -19.39 -1.26 9.80
CA ASP A 68 -19.91 -1.75 11.09
C ASP A 68 -18.86 -1.64 12.21
N GLY A 69 -17.70 -1.04 11.93
CA GLY A 69 -16.51 -1.09 12.79
C GLY A 69 -15.94 -2.51 12.90
N ARG A 70 -16.44 -3.44 12.09
CA ARG A 70 -15.98 -4.82 12.05
C ARG A 70 -15.26 -4.98 10.73
N MET A 71 -13.97 -5.14 10.89
CA MET A 71 -13.16 -5.85 9.92
C MET A 71 -13.96 -7.04 9.38
N PRO A 72 -14.00 -7.27 8.05
CA PRO A 72 -14.69 -8.42 7.50
C PRO A 72 -14.41 -9.64 8.36
N GLN A 73 -15.44 -10.41 8.72
CA GLN A 73 -15.25 -11.60 9.55
C GLN A 73 -14.26 -12.51 8.83
N ARG A 74 -13.05 -12.57 9.40
CA ARG A 74 -11.91 -13.32 8.89
C ARG A 74 -11.61 -14.38 9.93
N SER A 75 -11.41 -15.61 9.49
CA SER A 75 -10.83 -16.66 10.31
C SER A 75 -9.40 -16.90 9.85
N LEU A 76 -8.56 -17.39 10.76
CA LEU A 76 -7.21 -17.81 10.42
C LEU A 76 -7.23 -18.90 9.33
N GLU A 77 -8.20 -19.81 9.37
CA GLU A 77 -8.37 -20.87 8.39
C GLU A 77 -8.61 -20.33 6.98
N THR A 78 -9.60 -19.44 6.80
CA THR A 78 -9.91 -18.84 5.50
C THR A 78 -8.77 -17.99 4.97
N GLU A 79 -8.00 -17.36 5.86
CA GLU A 79 -6.84 -16.56 5.48
C GLU A 79 -5.64 -17.40 5.06
N ARG A 80 -5.37 -18.52 5.74
CA ARG A 80 -4.32 -19.48 5.36
C ARG A 80 -4.49 -19.99 3.94
N ALA A 81 -5.73 -20.22 3.51
CA ALA A 81 -6.04 -20.65 2.15
C ALA A 81 -5.64 -19.62 1.07
N LYS A 82 -5.46 -18.33 1.45
CA LYS A 82 -5.03 -17.26 0.55
C LYS A 82 -3.53 -17.01 0.58
N TRP A 83 -2.80 -17.70 1.45
CA TRP A 83 -1.36 -17.48 1.60
C TRP A 83 -0.61 -18.15 0.47
N THR A 84 0.44 -17.47 0.03
CA THR A 84 1.48 -18.11 -0.75
C THR A 84 2.19 -19.18 0.10
N ALA A 85 2.66 -20.24 -0.57
CA ALA A 85 3.42 -21.28 0.08
C ALA A 85 4.64 -20.69 0.82
N ALA A 86 4.99 -21.28 1.96
CA ALA A 86 6.25 -20.96 2.62
C ALA A 86 7.42 -21.42 1.74
N LYS A 87 8.46 -20.59 1.63
CA LYS A 87 9.67 -20.86 0.84
C LYS A 87 10.53 -21.93 1.48
N SER A 88 10.41 -22.14 2.79
CA SER A 88 11.15 -23.16 3.55
C SER A 88 10.40 -23.59 4.82
N ALA A 89 10.84 -24.69 5.42
CA ALA A 89 10.36 -25.12 6.74
C ALA A 89 10.64 -24.08 7.82
N ASP A 90 11.78 -23.39 7.75
CA ASP A 90 12.14 -22.32 8.68
C ASP A 90 11.20 -21.11 8.55
N GLU A 91 10.81 -20.76 7.33
CA GLU A 91 9.82 -19.69 7.11
C GLU A 91 8.45 -20.11 7.63
N ALA A 92 8.03 -21.36 7.39
CA ALA A 92 6.78 -21.88 7.93
C ALA A 92 6.75 -21.81 9.46
N ALA A 93 7.81 -22.26 10.12
CA ALA A 93 7.96 -22.18 11.58
C ALA A 93 8.00 -20.72 12.07
N TRP A 94 8.64 -19.82 11.32
CA TRP A 94 8.65 -18.38 11.63
C TRP A 94 7.23 -17.79 11.57
N ARG A 95 6.42 -18.13 10.55
CA ARG A 95 5.03 -17.66 10.43
C ARG A 95 4.20 -18.06 11.66
N GLU A 96 4.33 -19.31 12.13
CA GLU A 96 3.63 -19.77 13.33
C GLU A 96 4.05 -19.01 14.59
N ARG A 97 5.36 -18.82 14.81
CA ARG A 97 5.86 -18.04 15.95
C ARG A 97 5.36 -16.60 15.93
N MET A 98 5.32 -15.97 14.75
CA MET A 98 4.80 -14.60 14.62
C MET A 98 3.30 -14.53 14.89
N ILE A 99 2.52 -15.54 14.49
CA ILE A 99 1.09 -15.62 14.81
C ILE A 99 0.87 -15.75 16.31
N GLU A 100 1.65 -16.59 16.98
CA GLU A 100 1.60 -16.76 18.44
C GLU A 100 1.97 -15.47 19.18
N ALA A 101 3.04 -14.79 18.76
CA ALA A 101 3.55 -13.60 19.43
C ALA A 101 2.73 -12.33 19.14
N TYR A 102 2.26 -12.15 17.90
CA TYR A 102 1.71 -10.87 17.42
C TYR A 102 0.28 -10.95 16.91
N GLY A 103 -0.33 -12.13 16.96
CA GLY A 103 -1.67 -12.35 16.43
C GLY A 103 -1.68 -12.53 14.91
N TRP A 104 -2.65 -13.30 14.43
CA TRP A 104 -2.66 -13.73 13.04
C TRP A 104 -3.11 -12.67 12.03
N LYS A 105 -3.86 -11.63 12.45
CA LYS A 105 -4.46 -10.66 11.52
C LYS A 105 -3.39 -9.89 10.76
N GLY A 106 -2.44 -9.30 11.48
CA GLY A 106 -1.33 -8.55 10.91
C GLY A 106 -0.37 -9.45 10.13
N VAL A 107 -0.02 -10.60 10.70
CA VAL A 107 0.83 -11.59 10.03
C VAL A 107 0.22 -12.05 8.71
N SER A 108 -1.08 -12.35 8.67
CA SER A 108 -1.79 -12.73 7.44
C SER A 108 -1.70 -11.65 6.38
N THR A 109 -2.03 -10.39 6.72
CA THR A 109 -2.00 -9.29 5.76
C THR A 109 -0.58 -9.10 5.19
N ARG A 110 0.45 -9.17 6.02
CA ARG A 110 1.84 -9.11 5.54
C ARG A 110 2.19 -10.29 4.62
N ILE A 111 1.80 -11.53 4.95
CA ILE A 111 2.06 -12.70 4.08
C ILE A 111 1.40 -12.51 2.71
N ARG A 112 0.16 -12.03 2.66
CA ARG A 112 -0.56 -11.85 1.39
C ARG A 112 0.03 -10.74 0.52
N THR A 113 0.61 -9.71 1.14
CA THR A 113 1.04 -8.49 0.42
C THR A 113 2.55 -8.37 0.22
N GLN A 114 3.34 -9.00 1.09
CA GLN A 114 4.76 -8.71 1.28
C GLN A 114 5.59 -9.95 1.65
N ASN A 115 5.17 -11.16 1.23
CA ASN A 115 5.91 -12.41 1.46
C ASN A 115 7.34 -12.43 0.89
N HIS A 116 7.65 -11.60 -0.11
CA HIS A 116 8.93 -11.55 -0.80
C HIS A 116 10.00 -10.86 0.07
N GLN A 117 9.59 -10.01 1.01
CA GLN A 117 10.48 -9.21 1.83
C GLN A 117 11.32 -10.07 2.77
N SER A 118 12.55 -9.62 3.02
CA SER A 118 13.34 -10.14 4.13
C SER A 118 12.63 -9.91 5.47
N ASN A 119 12.82 -10.83 6.39
CA ASN A 119 12.36 -10.70 7.78
C ASN A 119 13.40 -10.01 8.68
N ASP A 120 14.57 -9.61 8.16
CA ASP A 120 15.66 -9.05 8.97
C ASP A 120 15.26 -7.79 9.74
N GLY A 121 14.51 -6.90 9.10
CA GLY A 121 13.99 -5.69 9.77
C GLY A 121 13.05 -6.03 10.91
N ILE A 122 12.16 -7.01 10.70
CA ILE A 122 11.22 -7.48 11.72
C ILE A 122 11.99 -8.15 12.87
N ASN A 123 12.90 -9.05 12.57
CA ASN A 123 13.75 -9.71 13.56
C ASN A 123 14.58 -8.69 14.36
N THR A 124 14.96 -7.58 13.73
CA THR A 124 15.66 -6.49 14.42
C THR A 124 14.74 -5.80 15.43
N TYR A 125 13.53 -5.41 15.03
CA TYR A 125 12.59 -4.77 15.94
C TYR A 125 12.11 -5.73 17.04
N ASP A 126 11.88 -7.00 16.72
CA ASP A 126 11.56 -8.07 17.68
C ASP A 126 12.63 -8.16 18.78
N ARG A 127 13.91 -8.12 18.40
CA ARG A 127 15.02 -8.17 19.36
C ARG A 127 15.20 -6.88 20.17
N LEU A 128 14.89 -5.73 19.58
CA LEU A 128 15.09 -4.43 20.22
C LEU A 128 13.94 -4.07 21.17
N ASP A 129 12.71 -4.22 20.70
CA ASP A 129 11.48 -3.91 21.42
C ASP A 129 10.31 -4.70 20.79
N PRO A 130 10.01 -5.92 21.31
CA PRO A 130 8.88 -6.72 20.84
C PRO A 130 7.54 -6.00 20.96
N HIS A 131 7.38 -5.14 21.97
CA HIS A 131 6.14 -4.40 22.16
C HIS A 131 5.97 -3.33 21.08
N TYR A 132 7.04 -2.62 20.73
CA TYR A 132 7.02 -1.72 19.57
C TYR A 132 6.69 -2.46 18.27
N LEU A 133 7.28 -3.63 18.06
CA LEU A 133 6.97 -4.44 16.89
C LEU A 133 5.49 -4.85 16.85
N HIS A 134 4.92 -5.23 18.00
CA HIS A 134 3.50 -5.56 18.12
C HIS A 134 2.61 -4.38 17.71
N LEU A 135 2.86 -3.18 18.28
CA LEU A 135 2.12 -1.96 17.93
C LEU A 135 2.23 -1.63 16.44
N TRP A 136 3.41 -1.80 15.85
CA TRP A 136 3.66 -1.54 14.44
C TRP A 136 2.90 -2.53 13.54
N TYR A 137 2.93 -3.82 13.88
CA TYR A 137 2.22 -4.88 13.15
C TYR A 137 0.71 -4.67 13.20
N ASP A 138 0.16 -4.40 14.38
CA ASP A 138 -1.26 -4.16 14.58
C ASP A 138 -1.71 -2.92 13.81
N PHE A 139 -0.99 -1.81 13.95
CA PHE A 139 -1.35 -0.57 13.27
C PHE A 139 -1.36 -0.73 11.74
N ILE A 140 -0.27 -1.24 11.14
CA ILE A 140 -0.14 -1.29 9.68
C ILE A 140 -0.94 -2.46 9.09
N TYR A 141 -0.65 -3.68 9.54
CA TYR A 141 -1.17 -4.88 8.90
C TYR A 141 -2.42 -5.43 9.56
N GLY A 142 -2.59 -5.18 10.86
CA GLY A 142 -3.76 -5.59 11.62
C GLY A 142 -4.98 -4.73 11.32
N GLU A 143 -4.78 -3.41 11.20
CA GLU A 143 -5.84 -2.41 11.14
C GLU A 143 -5.82 -1.58 9.85
N MET A 144 -4.73 -0.88 9.51
CA MET A 144 -4.73 0.07 8.39
C MET A 144 -4.91 -0.61 7.03
N TYR A 145 -4.03 -1.52 6.63
CA TYR A 145 -4.11 -2.16 5.32
C TYR A 145 -5.41 -2.93 5.09
N PRO A 146 -5.94 -3.72 6.02
CA PRO A 146 -7.10 -4.58 5.76
C PRO A 146 -8.49 -3.89 5.82
N ARG A 147 -8.59 -2.56 5.69
CA ARG A 147 -9.86 -1.78 5.72
C ARG A 147 -10.80 -2.01 4.53
N SER A 148 -10.36 -2.72 3.48
CA SER A 148 -11.17 -3.20 2.34
C SER A 148 -11.97 -2.15 1.54
N ILE A 149 -11.69 -0.84 1.69
CA ILE A 149 -12.30 0.21 0.84
C ILE A 149 -11.62 0.27 -0.52
N ILE A 150 -10.31 0.07 -0.53
CA ILE A 150 -9.54 -0.24 -1.73
C ILE A 150 -8.96 -1.64 -1.58
N ASP A 151 -8.84 -2.36 -2.69
CA ASP A 151 -8.22 -3.67 -2.72
C ASP A 151 -6.69 -3.57 -2.49
N ASP A 152 -6.05 -4.70 -2.17
CA ASP A 152 -4.63 -4.74 -1.84
C ASP A 152 -3.73 -4.37 -3.03
N ARG A 153 -4.11 -4.74 -4.25
CA ARG A 153 -3.36 -4.40 -5.46
C ARG A 153 -3.35 -2.90 -5.68
N THR A 154 -4.53 -2.26 -5.59
CA THR A 154 -4.67 -0.79 -5.68
C THR A 154 -3.88 -0.08 -4.59
N ARG A 155 -3.92 -0.57 -3.34
CA ARG A 155 -3.14 -0.01 -2.24
C ARG A 155 -1.65 -0.04 -2.52
N LEU A 156 -1.11 -1.17 -2.98
CA LEU A 156 0.32 -1.31 -3.23
C LEU A 156 0.77 -0.47 -4.43
N LEU A 157 -0.05 -0.35 -5.49
CA LEU A 157 0.21 0.58 -6.60
C LEU A 157 0.29 2.03 -6.11
N MET A 158 -0.63 2.45 -5.24
CA MET A 158 -0.56 3.78 -4.61
C MET A 158 0.73 3.93 -3.77
N MET A 159 1.13 2.91 -3.01
CA MET A 159 2.36 2.97 -2.21
C MET A 159 3.64 3.07 -3.08
N VAL A 160 3.65 2.52 -4.30
CA VAL A 160 4.74 2.74 -5.27
C VAL A 160 4.88 4.23 -5.57
N GLY A 161 3.78 4.92 -5.89
CA GLY A 161 3.79 6.37 -6.14
C GLY A 161 4.26 7.18 -4.93
N ILE A 162 3.83 6.80 -3.72
CA ILE A 162 4.25 7.45 -2.47
C ILE A 162 5.74 7.25 -2.21
N CYS A 163 6.27 6.03 -2.35
CA CYS A 163 7.69 5.75 -2.11
C CYS A 163 8.58 6.44 -3.14
N LEU A 164 8.14 6.52 -4.41
CA LEU A 164 8.80 7.33 -5.44
C LEU A 164 8.88 8.80 -5.02
N ALA A 165 7.76 9.39 -4.58
CA ALA A 165 7.70 10.78 -4.13
C ALA A 165 8.60 11.07 -2.91
N LEU A 166 8.75 10.08 -2.01
CA LEU A 166 9.62 10.18 -0.83
C LEU A 166 11.08 9.84 -1.12
N ASN A 167 11.42 9.39 -2.32
CA ASN A 167 12.71 8.81 -2.65
C ASN A 167 13.12 7.70 -1.65
N GLU A 168 12.18 6.81 -1.32
CA GLU A 168 12.37 5.68 -0.41
C GLU A 168 12.55 4.41 -1.25
N PRO A 169 13.79 3.89 -1.43
CA PRO A 169 14.06 2.80 -2.37
C PRO A 169 13.78 1.41 -1.81
N VAL A 170 13.82 1.22 -0.48
CA VAL A 170 13.71 -0.10 0.15
C VAL A 170 12.26 -0.58 0.09
N GLN A 171 11.34 0.27 0.52
CA GLN A 171 9.90 0.04 0.50
C GLN A 171 9.33 0.16 -0.92
N LEU A 172 9.96 0.95 -1.80
CA LEU A 172 9.57 1.00 -3.21
C LEU A 172 9.66 -0.37 -3.89
N GLU A 173 10.80 -1.05 -3.80
CA GLU A 173 10.97 -2.38 -4.40
C GLU A 173 9.93 -3.38 -3.85
N ASN A 174 9.73 -3.32 -2.53
CA ASN A 174 8.76 -4.12 -1.83
C ASN A 174 7.32 -3.93 -2.34
N HIS A 175 6.89 -2.69 -2.57
CA HIS A 175 5.55 -2.43 -3.09
C HIS A 175 5.40 -2.78 -4.56
N ILE A 176 6.46 -2.66 -5.36
CA ILE A 176 6.46 -3.12 -6.76
C ILE A 176 6.21 -4.64 -6.79
N ARG A 177 7.02 -5.41 -6.06
CA ARG A 177 6.86 -6.87 -5.97
C ARG A 177 5.52 -7.28 -5.39
N GLY A 178 5.06 -6.59 -4.35
CA GLY A 178 3.76 -6.86 -3.71
C GLY A 178 2.58 -6.57 -4.66
N ALA A 179 2.62 -5.47 -5.40
CA ALA A 179 1.60 -5.14 -6.39
C ALA A 179 1.58 -6.20 -7.51
N MET A 180 2.76 -6.61 -7.99
CA MET A 180 2.90 -7.63 -9.04
C MET A 180 2.42 -9.01 -8.57
N LEU A 181 2.72 -9.39 -7.34
CA LEU A 181 2.20 -10.59 -6.69
C LEU A 181 0.67 -10.62 -6.64
N LEU A 182 0.05 -9.45 -6.46
CA LEU A 182 -1.41 -9.28 -6.41
C LEU A 182 -2.03 -8.99 -7.78
N GLY A 183 -1.30 -9.25 -8.86
CA GLY A 183 -1.81 -9.21 -10.23
C GLY A 183 -1.66 -7.88 -10.94
N ALA A 184 -0.91 -6.91 -10.41
CA ALA A 184 -0.48 -5.78 -11.23
C ALA A 184 0.51 -6.25 -12.31
N THR A 185 0.39 -5.71 -13.51
CA THR A 185 1.37 -5.90 -14.58
C THR A 185 2.56 -4.94 -14.37
N PRO A 186 3.77 -5.30 -14.82
CA PRO A 186 4.88 -4.35 -14.88
C PRO A 186 4.51 -3.06 -15.60
N ARG A 187 3.65 -3.14 -16.63
CA ARG A 187 3.14 -1.97 -17.36
C ARG A 187 2.33 -1.05 -16.47
N GLU A 188 1.43 -1.58 -15.65
CA GLU A 188 0.62 -0.77 -14.72
C GLU A 188 1.48 -0.12 -13.64
N VAL A 189 2.50 -0.83 -13.15
CA VAL A 189 3.49 -0.23 -12.23
C VAL A 189 4.26 0.90 -12.93
N LEU A 190 4.68 0.68 -14.19
CA LEU A 190 5.34 1.71 -14.99
C LEU A 190 4.43 2.93 -15.23
N GLU A 191 3.14 2.74 -15.45
CA GLU A 191 2.18 3.86 -15.57
C GLU A 191 2.10 4.70 -14.30
N VAL A 192 2.08 4.07 -13.12
CA VAL A 192 2.13 4.81 -11.84
C VAL A 192 3.40 5.65 -11.74
N ILE A 193 4.54 5.09 -12.12
CA ILE A 193 5.85 5.77 -12.09
C ILE A 193 5.89 6.94 -13.07
N VAL A 194 5.45 6.72 -14.31
CA VAL A 194 5.40 7.75 -15.35
C VAL A 194 4.44 8.86 -14.96
N HIS A 195 3.26 8.53 -14.45
CA HIS A 195 2.30 9.51 -13.96
C HIS A 195 2.88 10.35 -12.80
N SER A 196 3.54 9.69 -11.85
CA SER A 196 4.18 10.34 -10.70
C SER A 196 5.33 11.27 -11.09
N THR A 197 5.93 11.08 -12.27
CA THR A 197 7.05 11.90 -12.78
C THR A 197 6.68 13.37 -12.92
N ALA A 198 5.42 13.67 -13.27
CA ALA A 198 4.94 15.05 -13.37
C ALA A 198 5.04 15.82 -12.05
N TYR A 199 5.01 15.11 -10.92
CA TYR A 199 5.03 15.67 -9.57
C TYR A 199 6.39 15.54 -8.90
N CYS A 200 7.15 14.47 -9.21
CA CYS A 200 8.37 14.10 -8.49
C CYS A 200 9.66 14.40 -9.27
N GLY A 201 9.56 14.64 -10.58
CA GLY A 201 10.69 14.92 -11.46
C GLY A 201 11.51 13.70 -11.88
N MET A 202 12.40 13.90 -12.85
CA MET A 202 13.14 12.81 -13.51
C MET A 202 14.11 12.00 -12.63
N PRO A 203 14.84 12.56 -11.64
CA PRO A 203 15.85 11.79 -10.91
C PRO A 203 15.28 10.57 -10.16
N THR A 204 14.20 10.74 -9.39
CA THR A 204 13.54 9.67 -8.64
C THR A 204 12.81 8.71 -9.58
N THR A 205 12.22 9.21 -10.66
CA THR A 205 11.63 8.39 -11.73
C THR A 205 12.64 7.42 -12.32
N VAL A 206 13.82 7.90 -12.75
CA VAL A 206 14.84 7.05 -13.38
C VAL A 206 15.32 5.96 -12.43
N GLN A 207 15.52 6.30 -11.15
CA GLN A 207 15.87 5.31 -10.13
C GLN A 207 14.77 4.26 -9.98
N THR A 208 13.51 4.69 -9.95
CA THR A 208 12.36 3.80 -9.78
C THR A 208 12.15 2.88 -11.00
N VAL A 209 12.30 3.40 -12.21
CA VAL A 209 12.21 2.59 -13.44
C VAL A 209 13.28 1.50 -13.45
N ARG A 210 14.51 1.78 -13.00
CA ARG A 210 15.57 0.77 -12.90
C ARG A 210 15.23 -0.34 -11.88
N VAL A 211 14.58 0.01 -10.77
CA VAL A 211 14.11 -0.98 -9.80
C VAL A 211 13.01 -1.85 -10.43
N LEU A 212 12.02 -1.24 -11.09
CA LEU A 212 10.97 -1.98 -11.80
C LEU A 212 11.53 -2.92 -12.86
N GLU A 213 12.47 -2.45 -13.70
CA GLU A 213 13.08 -3.28 -14.74
C GLU A 213 13.81 -4.49 -14.13
N ARG A 214 14.57 -4.27 -13.04
CA ARG A 214 15.24 -5.36 -12.33
C ARG A 214 14.23 -6.37 -11.79
N VAL A 215 13.20 -5.91 -11.07
CA VAL A 215 12.16 -6.79 -10.50
C VAL A 215 11.44 -7.57 -11.61
N ALA A 216 11.02 -6.90 -12.69
CA ALA A 216 10.35 -7.54 -13.81
C ALA A 216 11.24 -8.58 -14.51
N ARG A 217 12.56 -8.35 -14.58
CA ARG A 217 13.53 -9.32 -15.11
C ARG A 217 13.69 -10.53 -14.20
N GLU A 218 13.80 -10.33 -12.89
CA GLU A 218 13.92 -11.42 -11.92
C GLU A 218 12.67 -12.30 -11.82
N GLU A 219 11.50 -11.73 -12.12
CA GLU A 219 10.22 -12.46 -12.15
C GLU A 219 9.87 -13.00 -13.55
N ASP A 220 10.78 -12.91 -14.54
CA ASP A 220 10.56 -13.34 -15.93
C ASP A 220 9.37 -12.65 -16.63
N ARG A 221 9.05 -11.42 -16.21
CA ARG A 221 7.93 -10.60 -16.72
C ARG A 221 8.38 -9.34 -17.49
N LEU A 222 9.66 -9.24 -17.83
CA LEU A 222 10.23 -8.09 -18.53
C LEU A 222 9.50 -7.76 -19.85
N ALA A 223 9.03 -8.79 -20.57
CA ALA A 223 8.29 -8.64 -21.83
C ALA A 223 6.99 -7.82 -21.68
N GLU A 224 6.36 -7.84 -20.50
CA GLU A 224 5.12 -7.10 -20.23
C GLU A 224 5.33 -5.58 -20.19
N LEU A 225 6.57 -5.07 -20.08
CA LEU A 225 6.85 -3.62 -20.10
C LEU A 225 6.68 -3.01 -21.50
N GLY A 226 6.59 -3.83 -22.55
CA GLY A 226 6.42 -3.38 -23.93
C GLY A 226 7.74 -2.91 -24.53
N GLY A 227 8.58 -3.88 -24.89
CA GLY A 227 9.87 -3.67 -25.53
C GLY A 227 10.34 -4.97 -26.18
N GLU A 228 9.62 -5.45 -27.18
CA GLU A 228 10.25 -6.37 -28.13
C GLU A 228 11.39 -5.61 -28.82
N SER A 229 12.59 -6.19 -28.76
CA SER A 229 13.83 -5.66 -29.32
C SER A 229 13.58 -5.03 -30.70
N ARG A 230 13.70 -3.71 -30.78
CA ARG A 230 14.00 -3.04 -32.05
C ARG A 230 15.51 -2.99 -32.25
#